data_AF-A0AB39R922-F1
#
_entry.id   AF-A0AB39R922-F1
#
_cell.length_a   1.000
_cell.length_b   1.000
_cell.length_c   1.000
_cell.angle_alpha   90.00
_cell.angle_beta   90.00
_cell.angle_gamma   90.00
#
_symmetry.space_group_name_H-M   'P 1'
#
loop_
_entity.id
_entity.type
_entity.pdbx_description
1 polymer ?
#
loop_
_entity_poly.entity_id
_entity_poly.type
_entity_poly.pdbx_seq_one_letter_code
_entity_poly.pdbx_strand_id
1 'polypeptide(L)'
;MRQILALRTPETVLKALAHGTRMGNEGQFTVHEAIRKALPVHETGEALWERATEAYRDALRAAARHLHTLASPPSYSVEETADLLWFWFGPTGWRTLVVDNGWSWDRAEDVLCRTAVAALY
;
A
#
# COMPACT_ATOMS: atom_id res chain seq x y z
N MET A 1 -4.01 7.52 -9.13
CA MET A 1 -2.97 6.92 -10.00
C MET A 1 -2.36 7.91 -10.99
N ARG A 2 -3.12 8.57 -11.88
CA ARG A 2 -2.57 9.52 -12.88
C ARG A 2 -1.59 10.56 -12.33
N GLN A 3 -1.87 11.14 -11.15
CA GLN A 3 -0.97 12.10 -10.50
C GLN A 3 0.36 11.48 -10.05
N ILE A 4 0.34 10.23 -9.55
CA ILE A 4 1.55 9.51 -9.10
C ILE A 4 2.48 9.22 -10.27
N LEU A 5 1.91 8.82 -11.42
CA LEU A 5 2.67 8.53 -12.64
C LEU A 5 3.29 9.78 -13.30
N ALA A 6 2.87 10.98 -12.89
CA ALA A 6 3.46 12.23 -13.36
C ALA A 6 4.70 12.65 -12.55
N LEU A 7 4.88 12.08 -11.35
CA LEU A 7 5.99 12.40 -10.45
C LEU A 7 7.29 11.77 -10.96
N ARG A 8 8.40 12.46 -10.70
CA ARG A 8 9.69 12.18 -11.35
C ARG A 8 10.81 11.80 -10.38
N THR A 9 10.57 11.88 -9.08
CA THR A 9 11.53 11.44 -8.06
C THR A 9 10.94 10.31 -7.24
N PRO A 10 11.73 9.29 -6.86
CA PRO A 10 11.24 8.19 -6.06
C PRO A 10 10.55 8.64 -4.76
N GLU A 11 11.11 9.63 -4.08
CA GLU A 11 10.59 10.14 -2.81
C GLU A 11 9.21 10.78 -2.98
N THR A 12 8.99 11.53 -4.08
CA THR A 12 7.68 12.14 -4.31
C THR A 12 6.64 11.08 -4.67
N VAL A 13 7.02 10.07 -5.46
CA VAL A 13 6.15 8.92 -5.79
C VAL A 13 5.77 8.16 -4.51
N LEU A 14 6.74 7.78 -3.69
CA LEU A 14 6.52 7.01 -2.46
C LEU A 14 5.73 7.80 -1.42
N LYS A 15 5.96 9.11 -1.30
CA LYS A 15 5.15 9.99 -0.44
C LYS A 15 3.70 10.07 -0.91
N ALA A 16 3.48 10.23 -2.22
CA ALA A 16 2.13 10.26 -2.77
C ALA A 16 1.40 8.91 -2.63
N LEU A 17 2.13 7.79 -2.74
CA LEU A 17 1.59 6.45 -2.46
C LEU A 17 1.22 6.31 -0.98
N ALA A 18 2.13 6.64 -0.05
CA ALA A 18 1.86 6.57 1.39
C ALA A 18 0.61 7.38 1.74
N HIS A 19 0.52 8.61 1.26
CA HIS A 19 -0.63 9.48 1.48
C HIS A 19 -1.93 8.93 0.87
N GLY A 20 -1.90 8.56 -0.41
CA GLY A 20 -3.10 8.06 -1.10
C GLY A 20 -3.63 6.76 -0.51
N THR A 21 -2.72 5.87 -0.10
CA THR A 21 -3.07 4.59 0.54
C THR A 21 -3.57 4.81 1.96
N ARG A 22 -2.97 5.71 2.74
CA ARG A 22 -3.51 6.15 4.03
C ARG A 22 -4.96 6.60 3.89
N MET A 23 -5.23 7.58 3.03
CA MET A 23 -6.57 8.15 2.86
C MET A 23 -7.62 7.09 2.52
N GLY A 24 -7.25 6.13 1.67
CA GLY A 24 -8.11 4.99 1.33
C GLY A 24 -8.39 4.07 2.51
N ASN A 25 -7.35 3.70 3.28
CA ASN A 25 -7.49 2.78 4.41
C ASN A 25 -8.18 3.44 5.61
N GLU A 26 -7.89 4.70 5.89
CA GLU A 26 -8.52 5.48 6.95
C GLU A 26 -10.00 5.74 6.65
N GLY A 27 -10.33 6.18 5.43
CA GLY A 27 -11.71 6.46 5.00
C GLY A 27 -12.60 5.22 4.93
N GLN A 28 -12.03 4.03 4.72
CA GLN A 28 -12.77 2.76 4.65
C GLN A 28 -12.60 1.90 5.92
N PHE A 29 -11.94 2.44 6.95
CA PHE A 29 -11.50 1.70 8.13
C PHE A 29 -12.64 0.93 8.82
N THR A 30 -13.76 1.62 9.09
CA THR A 30 -14.92 1.02 9.76
C THR A 30 -15.57 -0.09 8.93
N VAL A 31 -15.60 0.06 7.60
CA VAL A 31 -16.19 -0.91 6.67
C VAL A 31 -15.30 -2.15 6.58
N HIS A 32 -13.98 -1.97 6.42
CA HIS A 32 -13.01 -3.07 6.38
C HIS A 32 -13.03 -3.89 7.67
N GLU A 33 -13.11 -3.24 8.84
CA GLU A 33 -13.19 -3.95 10.11
C GLU A 33 -14.50 -4.70 10.31
N ALA A 34 -15.63 -4.16 9.83
CA ALA A 34 -16.91 -4.85 9.88
C ALA A 34 -16.91 -6.12 9.01
N ILE A 35 -16.42 -6.02 7.77
CA ILE A 35 -16.31 -7.15 6.83
C ILE A 35 -15.36 -8.21 7.39
N ARG A 36 -14.21 -7.81 7.95
CA ARG A 36 -13.21 -8.74 8.49
C ARG A 36 -13.69 -9.46 9.75
N LYS A 37 -14.47 -8.83 10.63
CA LYS A 37 -15.09 -9.53 11.76
C LYS A 37 -16.14 -10.57 11.31
N ALA A 38 -16.72 -10.41 10.13
CA ALA A 38 -17.67 -11.34 9.53
C ALA A 38 -17.01 -12.43 8.65
N LEU A 39 -15.73 -12.29 8.31
CA LEU A 39 -14.97 -13.21 7.45
C LEU A 39 -14.69 -14.62 8.03
N PRO A 40 -14.58 -14.87 9.36
CA PRO A 40 -14.30 -16.21 9.90
C PRO A 40 -15.40 -17.27 9.64
N VAL A 41 -16.47 -16.93 8.91
CA VAL A 41 -17.70 -17.74 8.80
C VAL A 41 -17.89 -18.37 7.41
N HIS A 42 -17.05 -18.08 6.40
CA HIS A 42 -17.27 -18.59 5.03
C HIS A 42 -16.00 -18.92 4.23
N GLU A 43 -15.95 -20.11 3.61
CA GLU A 43 -14.94 -20.57 2.62
C GLU A 43 -14.76 -19.60 1.43
N THR A 44 -15.71 -18.70 1.20
CA THR A 44 -15.69 -17.69 0.12
C THR A 44 -14.87 -16.44 0.45
N GLY A 45 -14.31 -16.36 1.66
CA GLY A 45 -13.64 -15.18 2.18
C GLY A 45 -12.37 -14.76 1.43
N GLU A 46 -11.53 -15.73 1.05
CA GLU A 46 -10.27 -15.46 0.34
C GLU A 46 -10.52 -14.91 -1.06
N ALA A 47 -11.39 -15.56 -1.84
CA ALA A 47 -11.75 -15.11 -3.19
C ALA A 47 -12.43 -13.72 -3.18
N LEU A 48 -13.26 -13.44 -2.15
CA LEU A 48 -13.86 -12.12 -1.99
C LEU A 48 -12.80 -11.06 -1.66
N TRP A 49 -11.83 -11.40 -0.80
CA TRP A 49 -10.72 -10.51 -0.45
C TRP A 49 -9.83 -10.21 -1.65
N GLU A 50 -9.47 -11.22 -2.44
CA GLU A 50 -8.71 -11.04 -3.68
C GLU A 50 -9.42 -10.09 -4.62
N ARG A 51 -10.71 -10.33 -4.90
CA ARG A 51 -11.52 -9.45 -5.75
C ARG A 51 -11.63 -8.03 -5.19
N ALA A 52 -11.79 -7.89 -3.88
CA ALA A 52 -11.88 -6.57 -3.24
C ALA A 52 -10.56 -5.78 -3.29
N THR A 53 -9.43 -6.48 -3.41
CA THR A 53 -8.09 -5.88 -3.40
C THR A 53 -7.40 -5.83 -4.76
N GLU A 54 -7.97 -6.43 -5.80
CA GLU A 54 -7.39 -6.52 -7.14
C GLU A 54 -6.99 -5.15 -7.71
N ALA A 55 -7.92 -4.19 -7.72
CA ALA A 55 -7.66 -2.84 -8.23
C ALA A 55 -6.55 -2.12 -7.44
N TYR A 56 -6.41 -2.41 -6.14
CA TYR A 56 -5.35 -1.88 -5.30
C TYR A 56 -4.00 -2.52 -5.66
N ARG A 57 -3.96 -3.85 -5.79
CA ARG A 57 -2.76 -4.55 -6.24
C ARG A 57 -2.29 -4.03 -7.60
N ASP A 58 -3.20 -3.84 -8.54
CA ASP A 58 -2.87 -3.32 -9.87
C ASP A 58 -2.35 -1.89 -9.82
N ALA A 59 -2.90 -1.06 -8.94
CA ALA A 59 -2.40 0.28 -8.69
C ALA A 59 -0.95 0.27 -8.17
N LEU A 60 -0.62 -0.60 -7.21
CA LEU A 60 0.74 -0.73 -6.69
C LEU A 60 1.70 -1.33 -7.72
N ARG A 61 1.27 -2.30 -8.52
CA ARG A 61 2.05 -2.83 -9.67
C ARG A 61 2.33 -1.75 -10.71
N ALA A 62 1.36 -0.88 -11.00
CA ALA A 62 1.57 0.26 -11.88
C ALA A 62 2.61 1.24 -11.31
N ALA A 63 2.57 1.49 -10.00
CA ALA A 63 3.54 2.36 -9.35
C ALA A 63 4.95 1.74 -9.28
N ALA A 64 5.06 0.44 -9.04
CA ALA A 64 6.34 -0.28 -9.09
C ALA A 64 6.98 -0.18 -10.48
N ARG A 65 6.20 -0.42 -11.54
CA ARG A 65 6.65 -0.23 -12.93
C ARG A 65 7.11 1.22 -13.16
N HIS A 66 6.37 2.20 -12.67
CA HIS A 66 6.74 3.61 -12.79
C HIS A 66 8.07 3.94 -12.10
N LEU A 67 8.27 3.49 -10.85
CA LEU A 67 9.52 3.68 -10.10
C LEU A 67 10.73 3.13 -10.86
N HIS A 68 10.57 2.00 -11.54
CA HIS A 68 11.59 1.39 -12.39
C HIS A 68 11.90 2.16 -13.68
N THR A 69 11.04 3.10 -14.09
CA THR A 69 11.31 4.00 -15.24
C THR A 69 12.02 5.30 -14.85
N LEU A 70 12.22 5.55 -13.56
CA LEU A 70 12.88 6.77 -13.08
C LEU A 70 14.40 6.68 -13.25
N ALA A 71 15.08 7.84 -13.14
CA ALA A 71 16.52 7.94 -13.33
C ALA A 71 17.34 7.04 -12.41
N SER A 72 16.84 6.80 -11.19
CA SER A 72 17.34 5.77 -10.29
C SER A 72 16.24 4.72 -10.14
N PRO A 73 16.42 3.49 -10.63
CA PRO A 73 15.50 2.40 -10.38
C PRO A 73 15.71 1.81 -8.96
N PRO A 74 14.70 1.15 -8.38
CA PRO A 74 14.85 0.39 -7.14
C PRO A 74 15.92 -0.71 -7.23
N SER A 75 16.47 -1.10 -6.07
CA SER A 75 17.45 -2.20 -5.96
C SER A 75 16.89 -3.60 -6.23
N TYR A 76 15.55 -3.74 -6.25
CA TYR A 76 14.83 -4.99 -6.45
C TYR A 76 14.22 -5.08 -7.85
N SER A 77 13.79 -6.27 -8.27
CA SER A 77 12.96 -6.42 -9.48
C SER A 77 11.64 -5.64 -9.40
N VAL A 78 10.98 -5.43 -10.53
CA VAL A 78 9.66 -4.78 -10.59
C VAL A 78 8.63 -5.55 -9.76
N GLU A 79 8.67 -6.87 -9.84
CA GLU A 79 7.79 -7.80 -9.13
C GLU A 79 8.01 -7.71 -7.62
N GLU A 80 9.25 -7.85 -7.16
CA GLU A 80 9.60 -7.70 -5.74
C GLU A 80 9.26 -6.30 -5.22
N THR A 81 9.48 -5.26 -6.01
CA THR A 81 9.09 -3.89 -5.66
C THR A 81 7.57 -3.81 -5.46
N ALA A 82 6.77 -4.38 -6.36
CA ALA A 82 5.32 -4.37 -6.24
C ALA A 82 4.83 -5.14 -5.00
N ASP A 83 5.45 -6.27 -4.69
CA ASP A 83 5.13 -7.09 -3.52
C ASP A 83 5.50 -6.40 -2.21
N LEU A 84 6.66 -5.72 -2.16
CA LEU A 84 7.06 -4.89 -1.02
C LEU A 84 6.13 -3.69 -0.83
N LEU A 85 5.73 -3.01 -1.93
CA LEU A 85 4.72 -1.95 -1.86
C LEU A 85 3.39 -2.48 -1.32
N TRP A 86 2.97 -3.68 -1.72
CA TRP A 86 1.77 -4.33 -1.18
C TRP A 86 1.92 -4.68 0.31
N PHE A 87 3.10 -5.17 0.72
CA PHE A 87 3.37 -5.48 2.11
C PHE A 87 3.30 -4.25 3.02
N TRP A 88 3.92 -3.14 2.60
CA TRP A 88 3.96 -1.90 3.39
C TRP A 88 2.66 -1.10 3.31
N PHE A 89 2.15 -0.88 2.09
CA PHE A 89 1.03 0.02 1.85
C PHE A 89 -0.29 -0.70 1.66
N GLY A 90 -0.35 -2.04 1.67
CA GLY A 90 -1.60 -2.78 1.56
C GLY A 90 -2.45 -2.72 2.85
N PRO A 91 -3.72 -3.18 2.78
CA PRO A 91 -4.66 -3.09 3.92
C PRO A 91 -4.14 -3.74 5.19
N THR A 92 -3.46 -4.88 5.07
CA THR A 92 -2.88 -5.60 6.22
C THR A 92 -1.77 -4.79 6.89
N GLY A 93 -0.88 -4.15 6.13
CA GLY A 93 0.21 -3.34 6.68
C GLY A 93 -0.32 -2.18 7.51
N TRP A 94 -1.27 -1.41 6.95
CA TRP A 94 -1.94 -0.32 7.64
C TRP A 94 -2.67 -0.78 8.91
N ARG A 95 -3.45 -1.85 8.81
CA ARG A 95 -4.18 -2.42 9.93
C ARG A 95 -3.23 -2.83 11.06
N THR A 96 -2.16 -3.55 10.76
CA THR A 96 -1.19 -3.98 11.77
C THR A 96 -0.63 -2.79 12.54
N LEU A 97 -0.23 -1.72 11.84
CA LEU A 97 0.34 -0.54 12.50
C LEU A 97 -0.69 0.23 13.32
N VAL A 98 -1.89 0.46 12.79
CA VAL A 98 -2.88 1.35 13.42
C VAL A 98 -3.73 0.61 14.44
N VAL A 99 -4.24 -0.58 14.11
CA VAL A 99 -5.16 -1.35 14.96
C VAL A 99 -4.41 -2.18 15.97
N ASP A 100 -3.50 -3.01 15.47
CA ASP A 100 -2.87 -4.03 16.31
C ASP A 100 -1.76 -3.40 17.17
N ASN A 101 -1.02 -2.43 16.62
CA ASN A 101 0.06 -1.72 17.32
C ASN A 101 -0.32 -0.34 17.88
N GLY A 102 -1.53 0.15 17.60
CA GLY A 102 -2.07 1.39 18.18
C GLY A 102 -1.43 2.69 17.69
N TRP A 103 -0.81 2.71 16.52
CA TRP A 103 -0.21 3.94 15.99
C TRP A 103 -1.27 4.88 15.43
N SER A 104 -1.00 6.19 15.47
CA SER A 104 -1.77 7.14 14.68
C SER A 104 -1.51 6.95 13.18
N TRP A 105 -2.50 7.30 12.35
CA TRP A 105 -2.36 7.26 10.90
C TRP A 105 -1.21 8.13 10.41
N ASP A 106 -1.02 9.32 10.98
CA ASP A 106 0.10 10.22 10.64
C ASP A 106 1.46 9.56 10.91
N ARG A 107 1.60 8.90 12.06
CA ARG A 107 2.84 8.20 12.42
C ARG A 107 3.09 7.01 11.49
N ALA A 108 2.05 6.23 11.20
CA ALA A 108 2.16 5.09 10.29
C ALA A 108 2.54 5.53 8.86
N GLU A 109 1.93 6.61 8.34
CA GLU A 109 2.26 7.18 7.03
C GLU A 109 3.72 7.61 6.94
N ASP A 110 4.18 8.40 7.91
CA ASP A 110 5.56 8.89 7.94
C ASP A 110 6.57 7.74 7.99
N VAL A 111 6.35 6.76 8.88
CA VAL A 111 7.27 5.63 9.03
C VAL A 111 7.26 4.72 7.80
N LEU A 112 6.08 4.40 7.24
CA LEU A 112 6.00 3.59 6.02
C LEU A 112 6.67 4.27 4.83
N CYS A 113 6.47 5.58 4.66
CA CYS A 113 7.11 6.34 3.60
C CYS A 113 8.64 6.30 3.74
N ARG A 114 9.18 6.60 4.93
CA ARG A 114 10.62 6.57 5.18
C ARG A 114 11.21 5.17 4.99
N THR A 115 10.50 4.15 5.45
CA THR A 115 10.90 2.74 5.29
C THR A 115 10.98 2.35 3.83
N ALA A 116 9.95 2.68 3.03
CA ALA A 116 9.92 2.34 1.61
C ALA A 116 11.03 3.05 0.82
N VAL A 117 11.31 4.32 1.14
CA VAL A 117 12.44 5.04 0.51
C VAL A 117 13.75 4.34 0.82
N ALA A 118 14.06 4.14 2.11
CA ALA A 118 15.34 3.58 2.54
C ALA A 118 15.55 2.09 2.17
N ALA A 119 14.47 1.34 1.99
CA ALA A 119 14.56 -0.06 1.61
C ALA A 119 14.74 -0.24 0.09
N LEU A 120 14.12 0.61 -0.73
CA LEU A 120 14.17 0.48 -2.19
C LEU A 120 15.38 1.20 -2.82
N TYR A 121 15.93 2.22 -2.14
CA TYR A 121 16.97 3.14 -2.63
C TYR A 121 18.02 3.42 -1.56
#